data_AF-A0A971MYY3-F1
#
_entry.id   AF-A0A971MYY3-F1
#
_cell.length_a   1.000
_cell.length_b   1.000
_cell.length_c   1.000
_cell.angle_alpha   90.00
_cell.angle_beta   90.00
_cell.angle_gamma   90.00
#
_symmetry.space_group_name_H-M   'P 1'
#
loop_
_entity.id
_entity.type
_entity.pdbx_description
1 polymer ?
#
loop_
_entity_poly.entity_id
_entity_poly.type
_entity_poly.pdbx_seq_one_letter_code
_entity_poly.pdbx_strand_id
1 'polypeptide(L)'
;MLMPKRTKYRKQHRGRMKGKATRGNKVSYGQYGLMATEPCWITGNQIEAARIAINRYFRRGGTVWIKIFPDKPVTSKPAETRMGKGKGSPEYWVAVVKPGRVLFEVAGITEANAREALRLASHKLPCKTKFVESEREFSEEEIARFAEVQVLDIPEEMMTEDEMVEAGIVDEEAVDAEGEDSVDEG
;
A
#
# COMPACT_ATOMS: atom_id res chain seq x y z
N MET A 1 -11.95 -9.04 -1.52
CA MET A 1 -11.19 -9.51 -2.71
C MET A 1 -10.81 -8.28 -3.53
N LEU A 2 -9.51 -8.03 -3.76
CA LEU A 2 -9.04 -6.86 -4.52
C LEU A 2 -9.37 -7.05 -6.00
N MET A 3 -10.30 -6.23 -6.53
CA MET A 3 -10.80 -6.32 -7.90
C MET A 3 -11.01 -4.90 -8.48
N PRO A 4 -10.83 -4.66 -9.79
CA PRO A 4 -11.11 -3.36 -10.38
C PRO A 4 -12.60 -3.00 -10.29
N LYS A 5 -12.90 -1.74 -9.96
CA LYS A 5 -14.27 -1.20 -9.95
C LYS A 5 -14.94 -1.28 -11.33
N ARG A 6 -14.18 -1.05 -12.41
CA ARG A 6 -14.69 -1.11 -13.79
C ARG A 6 -13.63 -1.70 -14.71
N THR A 7 -14.04 -2.55 -15.65
CA THR A 7 -13.15 -3.07 -16.69
C THR A 7 -13.77 -2.93 -18.08
N LYS A 8 -12.92 -2.69 -19.09
CA LYS A 8 -13.37 -2.56 -20.48
C LYS A 8 -13.95 -3.87 -21.01
N TYR A 9 -13.30 -4.99 -20.67
CA TYR A 9 -13.72 -6.33 -21.09
C TYR A 9 -13.74 -7.28 -19.90
N ARG A 10 -14.87 -7.97 -19.73
CA ARG A 10 -15.05 -8.97 -18.67
C ARG A 10 -14.15 -10.20 -18.85
N LYS A 11 -13.89 -10.63 -20.09
CA LYS A 11 -13.05 -11.81 -20.42
C LYS A 11 -11.91 -11.41 -21.36
N GLN A 12 -10.71 -11.19 -20.84
CA GLN A 12 -9.54 -10.79 -21.63
C GLN A 12 -8.65 -11.96 -22.02
N HIS A 13 -8.07 -11.96 -23.23
CA HIS A 13 -7.10 -12.98 -23.64
C HIS A 13 -5.89 -13.03 -22.70
N ARG A 14 -5.31 -14.22 -22.51
CA ARG A 14 -4.31 -14.46 -21.48
C ARG A 14 -2.97 -13.75 -21.75
N GLY A 15 -2.63 -13.47 -23.01
CA GLY A 15 -1.40 -12.76 -23.37
C GLY A 15 -0.11 -13.48 -22.95
N ARG A 16 1.02 -12.76 -23.00
CA ARG A 16 2.36 -13.26 -22.63
C ARG A 16 3.01 -12.33 -21.60
N MET A 17 3.91 -12.86 -20.75
CA MET A 17 4.61 -12.10 -19.69
C MET A 17 6.02 -11.63 -20.08
N LYS A 18 6.43 -11.82 -21.34
CA LYS A 18 7.81 -11.55 -21.78
C LYS A 18 8.17 -10.05 -21.74
N GLY A 19 9.47 -9.78 -21.66
CA GLY A 19 10.06 -8.43 -21.74
C GLY A 19 10.51 -7.89 -20.38
N LYS A 20 10.96 -6.63 -20.38
CA LYS A 20 11.39 -5.89 -19.18
C LYS A 20 10.35 -4.81 -18.81
N ALA A 21 10.34 -4.39 -17.56
CA ALA A 21 9.51 -3.27 -17.11
C ALA A 21 10.06 -1.95 -17.66
N THR A 22 9.21 -1.22 -18.39
CA THR A 22 9.52 0.15 -18.87
C THR A 22 8.88 1.23 -17.99
N ARG A 23 7.96 0.84 -17.10
CA ARG A 23 7.21 1.72 -16.20
C ARG A 23 7.20 1.13 -14.80
N GLY A 24 7.17 2.01 -13.79
CA GLY A 24 7.14 1.62 -12.38
C GLY A 24 8.37 0.81 -11.95
N ASN A 25 9.49 1.06 -12.61
CA ASN A 25 10.79 0.41 -12.39
C ASN A 25 11.70 1.20 -11.44
N LYS A 26 11.26 2.37 -10.97
CA LYS A 26 11.94 3.18 -9.97
C LYS A 26 11.08 3.25 -8.70
N VAL A 27 11.73 3.39 -7.56
CA VAL A 27 11.09 3.79 -6.30
C VAL A 27 10.78 5.29 -6.41
N SER A 28 9.56 5.71 -6.07
CA SER A 28 9.13 7.11 -6.33
C SER A 28 8.56 7.80 -5.10
N TYR A 29 7.88 7.05 -4.24
CA TYR A 29 7.19 7.55 -3.05
C TYR A 29 7.96 7.18 -1.78
N GLY A 30 8.46 5.94 -1.70
CA GLY A 30 9.19 5.47 -0.54
C GLY A 30 10.71 5.68 -0.62
N GLN A 31 11.40 5.46 0.50
CA GLN A 31 12.86 5.42 0.58
C GLN A 31 13.42 4.10 0.04
N TYR A 32 12.69 3.01 0.25
CA TYR A 32 13.10 1.66 -0.12
C TYR A 32 11.99 0.94 -0.89
N GLY A 33 12.35 -0.08 -1.66
CA GLY A 33 11.39 -0.84 -2.44
C GLY A 33 11.77 -2.29 -2.69
N LEU A 34 10.76 -3.07 -3.10
CA LEU A 34 10.90 -4.47 -3.47
C LEU A 34 10.68 -4.62 -4.98
N MET A 35 11.74 -4.97 -5.71
CA MET A 35 11.71 -5.08 -7.17
C MET A 35 11.71 -6.54 -7.62
N ALA A 36 10.83 -6.89 -8.57
CA ALA A 36 10.82 -8.21 -9.18
C ALA A 36 12.02 -8.42 -10.11
N THR A 37 12.64 -9.60 -10.04
CA THR A 37 13.73 -10.01 -10.96
C THR A 37 13.26 -10.99 -12.03
N GLU A 38 12.12 -11.65 -11.80
CA GLU A 38 11.53 -12.63 -12.70
C GLU A 38 10.09 -12.23 -13.10
N PRO A 39 9.62 -12.62 -14.30
CA PRO A 39 8.23 -12.37 -14.70
C PRO A 39 7.28 -13.28 -13.93
N CYS A 40 6.17 -12.73 -13.43
CA CYS A 40 5.13 -13.53 -12.78
C CYS A 40 3.74 -12.88 -12.85
N TRP A 41 2.72 -13.65 -12.48
CA TRP A 41 1.41 -13.13 -12.12
C TRP A 41 1.24 -13.19 -10.62
N ILE A 42 0.85 -12.05 -10.04
CA ILE A 42 0.62 -11.94 -8.60
C ILE A 42 -0.88 -11.72 -8.38
N THR A 43 -1.49 -12.56 -7.56
CA THR A 43 -2.92 -12.47 -7.20
C THR A 43 -3.14 -11.39 -6.14
N GLY A 44 -4.38 -10.88 -6.03
CA GLY A 44 -4.74 -9.92 -4.99
C GLY A 44 -4.46 -10.43 -3.56
N ASN A 45 -4.64 -11.73 -3.32
CA ASN A 45 -4.38 -12.35 -2.00
C ASN A 45 -2.88 -12.33 -1.66
N GLN A 46 -2.00 -12.55 -2.64
CA GLN A 46 -0.54 -12.48 -2.43
C GLN A 46 -0.07 -11.05 -2.18
N ILE A 47 -0.66 -10.07 -2.88
CA ILE A 47 -0.39 -8.64 -2.65
C ILE A 47 -0.74 -8.28 -1.20
N GLU A 48 -1.92 -8.70 -0.74
CA GLU A 48 -2.38 -8.42 0.61
C GLU A 48 -1.56 -9.17 1.68
N ALA A 49 -1.21 -10.44 1.42
CA ALA A 49 -0.35 -11.20 2.32
C ALA A 49 1.03 -10.57 2.49
N ALA A 50 1.61 -10.05 1.41
CA ALA A 50 2.87 -9.31 1.45
C ALA A 50 2.72 -7.98 2.22
N ARG A 51 1.66 -7.19 1.96
CA ARG A 51 1.37 -5.96 2.70
C ARG A 51 1.23 -6.21 4.20
N ILE A 52 0.46 -7.22 4.59
CA ILE A 52 0.28 -7.60 6.00
C ILE A 52 1.62 -8.00 6.63
N ALA A 53 2.46 -8.76 5.93
CA ALA A 53 3.78 -9.15 6.43
C ALA A 53 4.68 -7.93 6.70
N ILE A 54 4.65 -6.95 5.80
CA ILE A 54 5.38 -5.68 5.94
C ILE A 54 4.87 -4.92 7.18
N ASN A 55 3.56 -4.65 7.26
CA ASN A 55 2.98 -3.87 8.35
C ASN A 55 3.14 -4.53 9.72
N ARG A 56 3.11 -5.87 9.79
CA ARG A 56 3.32 -6.62 11.05
C ARG A 56 4.72 -6.42 11.60
N TYR A 57 5.74 -6.35 10.74
CA TYR A 57 7.11 -6.11 11.18
C TYR A 57 7.28 -4.69 11.72
N PHE A 58 6.61 -3.72 11.11
CA PHE A 58 6.74 -2.32 11.47
C PHE A 58 5.94 -1.85 12.70
N ARG A 59 5.03 -2.67 13.24
CA ARG A 59 4.21 -2.34 14.42
C ARG A 59 3.52 -0.96 14.34
N ARG A 60 3.08 -0.55 13.13
CA ARG A 60 2.48 0.76 12.79
C ARG A 60 3.45 1.95 12.62
N GLY A 61 4.76 1.74 12.59
CA GLY A 61 5.72 2.76 12.15
C GLY A 61 5.88 2.77 10.63
N GLY A 62 5.92 3.94 10.02
CA GLY A 62 6.25 4.08 8.59
C GLY A 62 5.09 3.83 7.63
N THR A 63 5.30 4.20 6.37
CA THR A 63 4.28 4.14 5.32
C THR A 63 4.63 3.08 4.28
N VAL A 64 3.61 2.39 3.77
CA VAL A 64 3.75 1.34 2.75
C VAL A 64 2.91 1.68 1.52
N TRP A 65 3.55 1.71 0.37
CA TRP A 65 2.87 1.88 -0.92
C TRP A 65 2.85 0.58 -1.69
N ILE A 66 1.67 0.23 -2.20
CA ILE A 66 1.49 -0.90 -3.11
C ILE A 66 1.55 -0.34 -4.53
N LYS A 67 2.57 -0.72 -5.30
CA LYS A 67 2.77 -0.18 -6.66
C LYS A 67 2.08 -1.00 -7.75
N ILE A 68 1.54 -2.15 -7.41
CA ILE A 68 0.88 -3.07 -8.34
C ILE A 68 -0.59 -3.29 -7.94
N PHE A 69 -1.45 -3.43 -8.95
CA PHE A 69 -2.87 -3.68 -8.74
C PHE A 69 -3.31 -4.85 -9.62
N PRO A 70 -4.16 -5.78 -9.12
CA PRO A 70 -4.63 -6.91 -9.90
C PRO A 70 -5.74 -6.45 -10.87
N ASP A 71 -5.34 -6.05 -12.06
CA ASP A 71 -6.20 -5.46 -13.09
C ASP A 71 -6.61 -6.43 -14.20
N LYS A 72 -5.97 -7.60 -14.26
CA LYS A 72 -6.20 -8.57 -15.33
C LYS A 72 -7.05 -9.76 -14.88
N PRO A 73 -8.18 -10.05 -15.54
CA PRO A 73 -9.03 -11.18 -15.18
C PRO A 73 -8.44 -12.48 -15.72
N VAL A 74 -8.40 -13.51 -14.87
CA VAL A 74 -8.08 -14.88 -15.24
C VAL A 74 -9.36 -15.70 -15.20
N THR A 75 -9.64 -16.40 -16.30
CA THR A 75 -10.81 -17.27 -16.41
C THR A 75 -10.42 -18.72 -16.23
N SER A 76 -11.30 -19.49 -15.61
CA SER A 76 -11.18 -20.94 -15.52
C SER A 76 -12.44 -21.63 -16.03
N LYS A 77 -12.30 -22.87 -16.50
CA LYS A 77 -13.44 -23.74 -16.80
C LYS A 77 -13.59 -24.74 -15.66
N PRO A 78 -14.81 -25.17 -15.33
CA PRO A 78 -15.01 -26.25 -14.38
C PRO A 78 -14.27 -27.51 -14.83
N ALA A 79 -13.71 -28.23 -13.87
CA ALA A 79 -12.88 -29.42 -14.11
C ALA A 79 -13.64 -30.53 -14.88
N GLU A 80 -14.96 -30.58 -14.76
CA GLU A 80 -15.82 -31.61 -15.34
C GLU A 80 -16.21 -31.35 -16.81
N THR A 81 -15.73 -30.25 -17.41
CA THR A 81 -16.12 -29.87 -18.79
C THR A 81 -15.06 -30.26 -19.81
N ARG A 82 -15.51 -30.78 -20.96
CA ARG A 82 -14.64 -31.06 -22.12
C ARG A 82 -14.14 -29.77 -22.78
N MET A 83 -13.06 -29.90 -23.56
CA MET A 83 -12.53 -28.83 -24.41
C MET A 83 -13.60 -28.31 -25.40
N GLY A 84 -13.53 -27.03 -25.78
CA GLY A 84 -14.55 -26.37 -26.61
C GLY A 84 -15.53 -25.46 -25.83
N LYS A 85 -16.65 -25.04 -26.44
CA LYS A 85 -17.70 -24.17 -25.83
C LYS A 85 -17.23 -22.77 -25.38
N GLY A 86 -16.14 -22.27 -25.96
CA GLY A 86 -15.63 -20.93 -25.67
C GLY A 86 -14.88 -20.84 -24.34
N LYS A 87 -14.90 -19.66 -23.71
CA LYS A 87 -14.10 -19.32 -22.52
C LYS A 87 -14.95 -19.31 -21.25
N GLY A 88 -14.40 -19.83 -20.15
CA GLY A 88 -15.05 -19.86 -18.84
C GLY A 88 -15.30 -18.48 -18.20
N SER A 89 -15.82 -18.47 -16.98
CA SER A 89 -16.03 -17.26 -16.17
C SER A 89 -14.69 -16.75 -15.60
N PRO A 90 -14.53 -15.42 -15.41
CA PRO A 90 -13.45 -14.88 -14.59
C PRO A 90 -13.56 -15.40 -13.17
N GLU A 91 -12.45 -15.89 -12.62
CA GLU A 91 -12.39 -16.49 -11.28
C GLU A 91 -11.59 -15.59 -10.33
N TYR A 92 -10.45 -15.08 -10.79
CA TYR A 92 -9.61 -14.17 -9.99
C TYR A 92 -8.91 -13.15 -10.87
N TRP A 93 -8.31 -12.17 -10.19
CA TRP A 93 -7.58 -11.07 -10.81
C TRP A 93 -6.11 -11.15 -10.47
N VAL A 94 -5.27 -10.82 -11.44
CA VAL A 94 -3.81 -10.83 -11.31
C VAL A 94 -3.20 -9.53 -11.77
N ALA A 95 -2.10 -9.14 -11.12
CA ALA A 95 -1.18 -8.15 -11.60
C ALA A 95 -0.14 -8.83 -12.49
N VAL A 96 0.09 -8.29 -13.69
CA VAL A 96 1.16 -8.78 -14.58
C VAL A 96 2.47 -8.08 -14.23
N VAL A 97 3.43 -8.84 -13.71
CA VAL A 97 4.72 -8.34 -13.28
C VAL A 97 5.80 -8.74 -14.27
N LYS A 98 6.60 -7.76 -14.69
CA LYS A 98 7.80 -7.95 -15.51
C LYS A 98 9.05 -7.74 -14.66
N PRO A 99 10.19 -8.37 -15.02
CA PRO A 99 11.48 -8.08 -14.42
C PRO A 99 11.78 -6.58 -14.42
N GLY A 100 12.27 -6.07 -13.29
CA GLY A 100 12.57 -4.67 -13.05
C GLY A 100 11.40 -3.85 -12.48
N ARG A 101 10.19 -4.43 -12.32
CA ARG A 101 9.05 -3.71 -11.74
C ARG A 101 9.16 -3.64 -10.21
N VAL A 102 9.02 -2.45 -9.65
CA VAL A 102 8.88 -2.25 -8.20
C VAL A 102 7.45 -2.61 -7.78
N LEU A 103 7.31 -3.44 -6.76
CA LEU A 103 6.05 -4.03 -6.29
C LEU A 103 5.51 -3.30 -5.05
N PHE A 104 6.39 -3.03 -4.11
CA PHE A 104 6.11 -2.32 -2.86
C PHE A 104 7.19 -1.27 -2.61
N GLU A 105 6.81 -0.18 -1.96
CA GLU A 105 7.71 0.84 -1.46
C GLU A 105 7.42 1.09 0.02
N VAL A 106 8.45 1.46 0.78
CA VAL A 106 8.36 1.74 2.23
C VAL A 106 9.19 2.97 2.59
N ALA A 107 8.75 3.74 3.59
CA ALA A 107 9.47 4.91 4.13
C ALA A 107 9.13 5.15 5.59
N GLY A 108 9.86 6.06 6.24
CA GLY A 108 9.66 6.41 7.66
C GLY A 108 10.24 5.36 8.61
N ILE A 109 11.22 4.59 8.13
CA ILE A 109 11.87 3.50 8.87
C ILE A 109 13.36 3.41 8.55
N THR A 110 14.12 2.80 9.45
CA THR A 110 15.54 2.51 9.22
C THR A 110 15.73 1.48 8.11
N GLU A 111 16.87 1.56 7.41
CA GLU A 111 17.21 0.63 6.33
C GLU A 111 17.19 -0.84 6.79
N ALA A 112 17.73 -1.11 7.98
CA ALA A 112 17.76 -2.46 8.55
C ALA A 112 16.35 -3.05 8.71
N ASN A 113 15.40 -2.24 9.20
CA ASN A 113 14.01 -2.65 9.33
C ASN A 113 13.33 -2.82 7.97
N ALA A 114 13.60 -1.91 7.03
CA ALA A 114 13.08 -2.01 5.67
C ALA A 114 13.55 -3.30 4.98
N ARG A 115 14.84 -3.62 5.09
CA ARG A 115 15.46 -4.81 4.49
C ARG A 115 14.82 -6.09 5.01
N GLU A 116 14.62 -6.19 6.33
CA GLU A 116 14.02 -7.37 6.94
C GLU A 116 12.52 -7.51 6.61
N ALA A 117 11.75 -6.42 6.68
CA ALA A 117 10.34 -6.46 6.33
C ALA A 117 10.10 -6.82 4.85
N LEU A 118 10.90 -6.24 3.94
CA LEU A 118 10.81 -6.55 2.52
C LEU A 118 11.31 -7.97 2.19
N ARG A 119 12.23 -8.52 2.99
CA ARG A 119 12.62 -9.93 2.93
C ARG A 119 11.46 -10.85 3.36
N LEU A 120 10.72 -10.51 4.41
CA LEU A 120 9.53 -11.29 4.81
C LEU A 120 8.42 -11.21 3.77
N ALA A 121 8.24 -10.05 3.14
CA ALA A 121 7.29 -9.84 2.06
C ALA A 121 7.62 -10.67 0.82
N SER A 122 8.91 -10.79 0.45
CA SER A 122 9.34 -11.55 -0.73
C SER A 122 8.93 -13.02 -0.65
N HIS A 123 8.98 -13.63 0.53
CA HIS A 123 8.52 -15.01 0.77
C HIS A 123 7.02 -15.22 0.58
N LYS A 124 6.22 -14.15 0.48
CA LYS A 124 4.79 -14.22 0.15
C LYS A 124 4.52 -14.14 -1.34
N LEU A 125 5.52 -13.83 -2.15
CA LEU A 125 5.39 -13.60 -3.59
C LEU A 125 5.89 -14.80 -4.40
N PRO A 126 5.28 -15.09 -5.56
CA PRO A 126 5.62 -16.26 -6.37
C PRO A 126 6.84 -16.03 -7.29
N CYS A 127 7.67 -15.02 -7.03
CA CYS A 127 8.80 -14.65 -7.88
C CYS A 127 9.98 -14.16 -7.07
N LYS A 128 11.19 -14.28 -7.61
CA LYS A 128 12.37 -13.71 -6.99
C LYS A 128 12.34 -12.18 -7.05
N THR A 129 12.70 -11.57 -5.93
CA THR A 129 12.76 -10.11 -5.78
C THR A 129 14.10 -9.67 -5.23
N LYS A 130 14.42 -8.39 -5.41
CA LYS A 130 15.57 -7.73 -4.80
C LYS A 130 15.13 -6.47 -4.06
N PHE A 131 15.87 -6.13 -3.01
CA PHE A 131 15.78 -4.84 -2.35
C PHE A 131 16.37 -3.75 -3.24
N VAL A 132 15.75 -2.56 -3.26
CA VAL A 132 16.22 -1.38 -3.98
C VAL A 132 16.02 -0.14 -3.13
N GLU A 133 16.96 0.79 -3.23
CA GLU A 133 16.87 2.13 -2.65
C GLU A 133 16.35 3.13 -3.69
N SER A 134 15.76 4.22 -3.20
CA SER A 134 15.37 5.35 -4.03
C SER A 134 16.60 6.11 -4.52
N GLU A 135 16.54 6.59 -5.77
CA GLU A 135 17.54 7.53 -6.31
C GLU A 135 17.32 8.95 -5.77
N ARG A 136 16.15 9.21 -5.18
CA ARG A 136 15.79 10.50 -4.61
C ARG A 136 16.17 10.55 -3.13
N GLU A 137 16.80 11.65 -2.74
CA GLU A 137 16.98 12.01 -1.33
C GLU A 137 15.66 12.55 -0.74
N PHE A 138 15.38 12.14 0.49
CA PHE A 138 14.21 12.57 1.25
C PHE A 138 14.67 13.47 2.39
N SER A 139 13.98 14.58 2.61
CA SER A 139 14.29 15.45 3.76
C SER A 139 13.88 14.77 5.08
N GLU A 140 14.48 15.21 6.18
CA GLU A 140 14.12 14.71 7.52
C GLU A 140 12.63 14.93 7.83
N GLU A 141 12.07 16.07 7.41
CA GLU A 141 10.64 16.38 7.52
C GLU A 141 9.76 15.38 6.76
N GLU A 142 10.16 14.97 5.54
CA GLU A 142 9.41 13.97 4.78
C GLU A 142 9.46 12.59 5.46
N ILE A 143 10.63 12.22 5.99
CA ILE A 143 10.82 10.95 6.70
C ILE A 143 9.98 10.94 7.99
N ALA A 144 9.98 12.03 8.75
CA ALA A 144 9.17 12.20 9.95
C ALA A 144 7.67 12.06 9.64
N ARG A 145 7.18 12.76 8.61
CA ARG A 145 5.79 12.61 8.15
C ARG A 145 5.46 11.15 7.85
N PHE A 146 6.29 10.43 7.10
CA PHE A 146 6.01 9.02 6.80
C PHE A 146 6.01 8.11 8.02
N ALA A 147 6.77 8.45 9.07
CA ALA A 147 6.79 7.73 10.33
C ALA A 147 5.49 7.92 11.14
N GLU A 148 4.88 9.11 11.05
CA GLU A 148 3.68 9.52 11.80
C GLU A 148 2.34 9.17 11.11
N VAL A 149 2.34 9.00 9.78
CA VAL A 149 1.14 8.86 8.93
C VAL A 149 0.23 7.65 9.25
N GLN A 150 0.64 6.67 10.06
CA GLN A 150 -0.23 5.54 10.45
C GLN A 150 -1.14 5.82 11.66
N VAL A 151 -1.04 6.99 12.32
CA VAL A 151 -1.90 7.36 13.46
C VAL A 151 -3.19 8.08 13.01
N LEU A 152 -3.23 8.63 11.79
CA LEU A 152 -4.32 9.50 11.32
C LEU A 152 -5.38 8.83 10.42
N ASP A 153 -5.43 7.49 10.34
CA ASP A 153 -6.54 6.75 9.68
C ASP A 153 -7.73 6.51 10.64
N ILE A 154 -8.02 7.48 11.52
CA ILE A 154 -9.30 7.58 12.26
C ILE A 154 -10.02 8.81 11.69
N PRO A 155 -11.28 8.69 11.23
CA PRO A 155 -12.02 9.81 10.63
C PRO A 155 -12.00 11.07 11.52
N GLU A 156 -11.90 12.25 10.90
CA GLU A 156 -11.91 13.59 11.52
C GLU A 156 -13.12 13.88 12.45
N GLU A 157 -14.10 12.99 12.53
CA GLU A 157 -15.32 13.14 13.34
C GLU A 157 -15.17 12.68 14.81
N MET A 158 -13.96 12.30 15.26
CA MET A 158 -13.73 11.74 16.60
C MET A 158 -12.51 12.28 17.34
N MET A 159 -12.07 13.52 17.10
CA MET A 159 -11.23 14.22 18.08
C MET A 159 -12.14 15.17 18.86
N THR A 160 -12.29 14.91 20.16
CA THR A 160 -12.95 15.86 21.07
C THR A 160 -12.08 17.11 21.21
N GLU A 161 -12.68 18.26 21.50
CA GLU A 161 -11.96 19.56 21.63
C GLU A 161 -10.74 19.46 22.56
N ASP A 162 -10.82 18.61 23.59
CA ASP A 162 -9.71 18.28 24.50
C ASP A 162 -8.46 17.71 23.80
N GLU A 163 -8.61 16.87 22.77
CA GLU A 163 -7.48 16.28 22.03
C GLU A 163 -6.84 17.27 21.04
N MET A 164 -7.58 18.30 20.62
CA MET A 164 -7.05 19.38 19.78
C MET A 164 -6.17 20.35 20.57
N VAL A 165 -6.46 20.55 21.86
CA VAL A 165 -5.66 21.36 22.78
C VAL A 165 -4.36 20.65 23.13
N GLU A 166 -4.40 19.34 23.44
CA GLU A 166 -3.19 18.59 23.79
C GLU A 166 -2.24 18.37 22.60
N ALA A 167 -2.76 18.40 21.37
CA ALA A 167 -1.97 18.41 20.14
C ALA A 167 -1.41 19.80 19.76
N GLY A 168 -1.75 20.87 20.50
CA GLY A 168 -1.24 22.23 20.27
C GLY A 168 -1.72 22.87 18.96
N ILE A 169 -2.89 22.46 18.45
CA ILE A 169 -3.44 22.92 17.18
C ILE A 169 -4.25 24.23 17.37
N VAL A 170 -4.74 24.50 18.57
CA VAL A 170 -5.46 25.70 18.99
C VAL A 170 -4.88 26.21 20.31
N ASP A 171 -4.67 27.54 20.43
CA ASP A 171 -4.16 28.18 21.67
C ASP A 171 -5.27 28.28 22.74
N GLU A 172 -4.94 27.90 23.98
CA GLU A 172 -5.83 27.90 25.16
C GLU A 172 -6.48 29.28 25.44
N GLU A 173 -5.78 30.38 25.17
CA GLU A 173 -6.19 31.74 25.58
C GLU A 173 -7.39 32.33 24.82
N ALA A 174 -7.86 31.70 23.74
CA ALA A 174 -9.03 32.20 23.00
C ALA A 174 -10.39 31.74 23.57
N VAL A 175 -10.38 30.82 24.55
CA VAL A 175 -11.62 30.17 25.06
C VAL A 175 -12.12 30.80 26.37
N ASP A 176 -11.24 31.47 27.12
CA ASP A 176 -11.57 31.97 28.47
C ASP A 176 -12.20 33.38 28.52
N ALA A 177 -12.45 34.02 27.38
CA ALA A 177 -12.99 35.39 27.34
C ALA A 177 -14.51 35.51 27.58
N GLU A 178 -15.26 34.42 27.69
CA GLU A 178 -16.74 34.44 27.87
C GLU A 178 -17.20 33.87 29.22
N GLY A 179 -16.26 33.61 30.17
CA GLY A 179 -16.52 32.74 31.31
C GLY A 179 -16.32 33.33 32.71
N GLU A 180 -16.07 34.62 32.89
CA GLU A 180 -15.97 35.23 34.23
C GLU A 180 -16.86 36.47 34.33
N ASP A 181 -18.09 36.26 34.82
CA ASP A 181 -18.77 37.14 35.78
C ASP A 181 -20.03 36.43 36.32
N SER A 182 -19.80 35.44 37.20
CA SER A 182 -20.53 35.45 38.48
C SER A 182 -19.80 36.48 39.35
N VAL A 183 -20.42 37.43 40.04
CA VAL A 183 -21.32 37.26 41.19
C VAL A 183 -22.01 38.61 41.45
N ASP A 184 -23.17 38.55 42.10
CA ASP A 184 -23.63 39.54 43.10
C ASP A 184 -24.20 40.88 42.60
N GLU A 185 -25.51 41.07 42.81
CA GLU A 185 -26.07 41.92 43.89
C GLU A 185 -27.53 42.27 43.55
N GLY A 186 -28.43 42.14 44.54
CA GLY A 186 -29.68 42.94 44.61
C GLY A 186 -30.99 42.24 44.28
#